data_AF-A0A1F3MQW2-F1
#
_entry.id   AF-A0A1F3MQW2-F1
#
_cell.length_a   1.000
_cell.length_b   1.000
_cell.length_c   1.000
_cell.angle_alpha   90.00
_cell.angle_beta   90.00
_cell.angle_gamma   90.00
#
_symmetry.space_group_name_H-M   'P 1'
#
loop_
_entity.id
_entity.type
_entity.pdbx_description
1 polymer ?
#
loop_
_entity_poly.entity_id
_entity_poly.type
_entity_poly.pdbx_seq_one_letter_code
_entity_poly.pdbx_strand_id
1 'polypeptide(L)'
;MSYSNLQPGEYVFRVRASNNDGKWGNNESSLHIRVLPPWYHTWWFRMLMVLMLVSVVYFIYAYRLNIHKDHFRQKQMEQERRIMHLEKEKLESELQKLTFHILNRNRALIDQKNRLLGLSVKAREAVRTGLLDIIGKIDEELTDDKDWTHIEPQLDKVYNNFVTRLKEKHPDLTLSEIKIAAYVRMNLSTKEISEFMHKTGRAVENDRYRLRKKIGLDSNDSLQHYLINL
;
A
#
# COMPACT_ATOMS: atom_id res chain seq x y z
N MET A 1 -3.94 -8.18 78.80
CA MET A 1 -4.04 -9.54 78.24
C MET A 1 -4.89 -9.45 76.98
N SER A 2 -4.30 -9.69 75.81
CA SER A 2 -5.00 -9.55 74.53
C SER A 2 -5.52 -10.92 74.09
N TYR A 3 -6.84 -11.08 73.98
CA TYR A 3 -7.47 -12.31 73.47
C TYR A 3 -7.53 -12.30 71.94
N SER A 4 -6.37 -12.20 71.27
CA SER A 4 -6.32 -11.92 69.83
C SER A 4 -6.43 -13.15 68.91
N ASN A 5 -6.48 -14.38 69.44
CA ASN A 5 -6.34 -15.60 68.63
C ASN A 5 -7.30 -16.74 69.07
N LEU A 6 -8.59 -16.42 69.23
CA LEU A 6 -9.63 -17.42 69.49
C LEU A 6 -9.88 -18.25 68.22
N GLN A 7 -9.81 -19.58 68.35
CA GLN A 7 -10.12 -20.50 67.25
C GLN A 7 -11.62 -20.45 66.90
N PRO A 8 -12.04 -20.89 65.71
CA PRO A 8 -13.46 -20.96 65.38
C PRO A 8 -14.21 -21.89 66.35
N GLY A 9 -15.30 -21.40 66.94
CA GLY A 9 -16.01 -22.13 67.99
C GLY A 9 -17.03 -21.29 68.75
N GLU A 10 -17.67 -21.92 69.73
CA GLU A 10 -18.62 -21.25 70.64
C GLU A 10 -17.91 -20.90 71.95
N TYR A 11 -17.94 -19.63 72.31
CA TYR A 11 -17.34 -19.12 73.54
C TYR A 11 -18.40 -18.49 74.41
N VAL A 12 -18.29 -18.70 75.72
CA VAL A 12 -19.13 -18.05 76.72
C VAL A 12 -18.27 -17.10 77.52
N PHE A 13 -18.43 -15.80 77.29
CA PHE A 13 -17.76 -14.78 78.07
C PHE A 13 -18.53 -14.59 79.38
N ARG A 14 -17.86 -14.79 80.53
CA ARG A 14 -18.46 -14.65 81.86
C ARG A 14 -17.79 -13.51 82.60
N VAL A 15 -18.58 -12.60 83.15
CA VAL A 15 -18.10 -11.48 83.97
C VAL A 15 -18.73 -11.53 85.34
N ARG A 16 -17.88 -11.30 86.35
CA ARG A 16 -18.25 -11.09 87.73
C ARG A 16 -17.69 -9.74 88.19
N ALA A 17 -18.47 -8.98 88.96
CA ALA A 17 -18.07 -7.70 89.51
C ALA A 17 -17.96 -7.79 91.04
N SER A 18 -16.99 -7.05 91.61
CA SER A 18 -16.87 -6.84 93.05
C SER A 18 -17.30 -5.42 93.42
N ASN A 19 -17.96 -5.27 94.57
CA ASN A 19 -18.29 -3.94 95.10
C ASN A 19 -17.07 -3.28 95.78
N ASN A 20 -17.18 -2.00 96.19
CA ASN A 20 -16.09 -1.18 96.73
C ASN A 20 -15.41 -1.75 98.00
N ASP A 21 -16.07 -2.69 98.69
CA ASP A 21 -15.56 -3.42 99.86
C ASP A 21 -14.86 -4.75 99.51
N GLY A 22 -14.58 -5.01 98.23
CA GLY A 22 -13.89 -6.22 97.77
C GLY A 22 -14.72 -7.51 97.78
N LYS A 23 -16.02 -7.46 98.14
CA LYS A 23 -16.93 -8.61 98.06
C LYS A 23 -17.42 -8.82 96.62
N TRP A 24 -17.14 -10.00 96.05
CA TRP A 24 -17.62 -10.43 94.74
C TRP A 24 -19.10 -10.83 94.83
N GLY A 25 -19.95 -10.32 93.92
CA GLY A 25 -21.36 -10.70 93.86
C GLY A 25 -21.57 -12.10 93.27
N ASN A 26 -22.61 -12.81 93.70
CA ASN A 26 -22.96 -14.17 93.20
C ASN A 26 -23.65 -14.18 91.82
N ASN A 27 -23.93 -13.02 91.22
CA ASN A 27 -24.58 -12.93 89.92
C ASN A 27 -23.52 -12.83 88.81
N GLU A 28 -23.29 -13.93 88.11
CA GLU A 28 -22.46 -13.96 86.90
C GLU A 28 -23.30 -13.59 85.67
N SER A 29 -22.87 -12.57 84.92
CA SER A 29 -23.45 -12.26 83.62
C SER A 29 -22.66 -12.99 82.53
N SER A 30 -23.37 -13.70 81.65
CA SER A 30 -22.76 -14.44 80.56
C SER A 30 -23.23 -13.95 79.19
N LEU A 31 -22.29 -13.91 78.23
CA LEU A 31 -22.53 -13.54 76.83
C LEU A 31 -22.04 -14.67 75.93
N HIS A 32 -22.93 -15.21 75.10
CA HIS A 32 -22.59 -16.22 74.09
C HIS A 32 -22.02 -15.55 72.84
N ILE A 33 -20.78 -15.88 72.50
CA ILE A 33 -20.06 -15.36 71.33
C ILE A 33 -19.77 -16.54 70.40
N ARG A 34 -20.27 -16.47 69.16
CA ARG A 34 -19.97 -17.45 68.11
C ARG A 34 -18.92 -16.89 67.16
N VAL A 35 -17.73 -17.49 67.16
CA VAL A 35 -16.64 -17.11 66.25
C VAL A 35 -16.75 -17.98 65.00
N LEU A 36 -17.21 -17.40 63.90
CA LEU A 36 -17.34 -18.09 62.62
C LEU A 36 -15.94 -18.43 62.05
N PRO A 37 -15.78 -19.61 61.42
CA PRO A 37 -14.51 -19.96 60.81
C PRO A 37 -14.15 -18.98 59.69
N PRO A 38 -12.85 -18.69 59.50
CA PRO A 38 -12.42 -17.73 58.50
C PRO A 38 -12.88 -18.17 57.11
N TRP A 39 -13.48 -17.24 56.39
CA TRP A 39 -14.09 -17.48 55.08
C TRP A 39 -13.10 -18.09 54.06
N TYR A 40 -11.80 -17.84 54.19
CA TYR A 40 -10.76 -18.39 53.33
C TYR A 40 -10.48 -19.90 53.53
N HIS A 41 -10.95 -20.52 54.62
CA HIS A 41 -10.82 -21.96 54.82
C HIS A 41 -11.94 -22.78 54.17
N THR A 42 -12.98 -22.13 53.67
CA THR A 42 -14.13 -22.78 53.04
C THR A 42 -13.75 -23.44 51.70
N TRP A 43 -14.41 -24.56 51.36
CA TRP A 43 -14.12 -25.30 50.11
C TRP A 43 -14.41 -24.47 48.85
N TRP A 44 -15.49 -23.69 48.85
CA TRP A 44 -15.84 -22.83 47.72
C TRP A 44 -14.76 -21.77 47.43
N PHE A 45 -14.12 -21.21 48.47
CA PHE A 45 -13.04 -20.24 48.31
C PHE A 45 -11.79 -20.88 47.69
N ARG A 46 -11.45 -22.12 48.09
CA ARG A 46 -10.35 -22.88 47.46
C ARG A 46 -10.62 -23.16 45.98
N MET A 47 -11.85 -23.52 45.63
CA MET A 47 -12.26 -23.71 44.22
C MET A 47 -12.14 -22.41 43.44
N LEU A 48 -12.54 -21.28 44.02
CA LEU A 48 -12.40 -19.96 43.40
C LEU A 48 -10.92 -19.61 43.16
N MET A 49 -10.03 -19.89 44.13
CA MET A 49 -8.60 -19.67 43.97
C MET A 49 -7.98 -20.55 42.87
N VAL A 50 -8.37 -21.82 42.77
CA VAL A 50 -7.94 -22.71 41.68
C VAL A 50 -8.45 -22.19 40.34
N LEU A 51 -9.71 -21.77 40.26
CA LEU A 51 -10.29 -21.19 39.04
C LEU A 51 -9.59 -19.90 38.63
N MET A 52 -9.26 -19.04 39.60
CA MET A 52 -8.47 -17.83 39.37
C MET A 52 -7.09 -18.18 38.80
N LEU A 53 -6.40 -19.17 39.37
CA LEU A 53 -5.11 -19.63 38.87
C LEU A 53 -5.19 -20.14 37.43
N VAL A 54 -6.18 -21.00 37.13
CA VAL A 54 -6.41 -21.52 35.77
C VAL A 54 -6.74 -20.39 34.80
N SER A 55 -7.57 -19.44 35.22
CA SER A 55 -7.91 -18.25 34.42
C SER A 55 -6.68 -17.42 34.08
N VAL A 56 -5.81 -17.14 35.06
CA VAL A 56 -4.55 -16.42 34.86
C VAL A 56 -3.65 -17.16 33.86
N VAL A 57 -3.47 -18.48 34.02
CA VAL A 57 -2.67 -19.29 33.09
C VAL A 57 -3.27 -19.26 31.67
N TYR A 58 -4.59 -19.40 31.55
CA TYR A 58 -5.30 -19.32 30.28
C TYR A 58 -5.13 -17.95 29.61
N PHE A 59 -5.27 -16.85 30.37
CA PHE A 59 -5.07 -15.50 29.83
C PHE A 59 -3.64 -15.26 29.37
N ILE A 60 -2.63 -15.73 30.11
CA ILE A 60 -1.22 -15.65 29.69
C ILE A 60 -1.00 -16.42 28.39
N TYR A 61 -1.53 -17.64 28.30
CA TYR A 61 -1.44 -18.48 27.11
C TYR A 61 -2.12 -17.84 25.89
N ALA A 62 -3.35 -17.36 26.05
CA ALA A 62 -4.10 -16.69 25.01
C ALA A 62 -3.41 -15.40 24.55
N TYR A 63 -2.86 -14.61 25.48
CA TYR A 63 -2.10 -13.40 25.19
C TYR A 63 -0.84 -13.71 24.37
N ARG A 64 -0.07 -14.72 24.76
CA ARG A 64 1.13 -15.15 23.99
C ARG A 64 0.77 -15.64 22.59
N LEU A 65 -0.32 -16.41 22.45
CA LEU A 65 -0.81 -16.87 21.15
C LEU A 65 -1.16 -15.71 20.22
N ASN A 66 -1.84 -14.69 20.74
CA ASN A 66 -2.23 -13.53 19.94
C ASN A 66 -1.00 -12.76 19.45
N ILE A 67 -0.02 -12.52 20.32
CA ILE A 67 1.25 -11.87 19.95
C ILE A 67 1.96 -12.64 18.83
N HIS A 68 2.09 -13.96 18.94
CA HIS A 68 2.75 -14.76 17.91
C HIS A 68 2.01 -14.74 16.57
N LYS A 69 0.66 -14.77 16.61
CA LYS A 69 -0.16 -14.66 15.40
C LYS A 69 0.03 -13.30 14.72
N ASP A 70 0.07 -12.22 15.49
CA ASP A 70 0.23 -10.87 14.96
C ASP A 70 1.62 -10.67 14.34
N HIS A 71 2.68 -11.17 14.98
CA HIS A 71 4.02 -11.15 14.38
C HIS A 71 4.11 -11.96 13.09
N PHE A 72 3.46 -13.11 13.02
CA PHE A 72 3.45 -13.91 11.80
C PHE A 72 2.69 -13.21 10.67
N ARG A 73 1.53 -12.63 10.97
CA ARG A 73 0.75 -11.82 10.02
C ARG A 73 1.53 -10.61 9.52
N GLN A 74 2.22 -9.89 10.40
CA GLN A 74 3.05 -8.75 10.01
C GLN A 74 4.17 -9.17 9.06
N LYS A 75 4.87 -10.28 9.37
CA LYS A 75 5.91 -10.82 8.48
C LYS A 75 5.37 -11.22 7.12
N GLN A 76 4.18 -11.84 7.07
CA GLN A 76 3.53 -12.18 5.80
C GLN A 76 3.17 -10.93 4.99
N MET A 77 2.55 -9.92 5.62
CA MET A 77 2.24 -8.65 4.95
C MET A 77 3.50 -7.93 4.45
N GLU A 78 4.60 -7.98 5.21
CA GLU A 78 5.88 -7.40 4.77
C GLU A 78 6.46 -8.15 3.57
N GLN A 79 6.41 -9.49 3.58
CA GLN A 79 6.83 -10.32 2.45
C GLN A 79 5.97 -10.08 1.21
N GLU A 80 4.65 -10.03 1.35
CA GLU A 80 3.72 -9.73 0.26
C GLU A 80 3.97 -8.34 -0.32
N ARG A 81 4.15 -7.32 0.53
CA ARG A 81 4.52 -5.97 0.08
C ARG A 81 5.85 -5.96 -0.66
N ARG A 82 6.84 -6.71 -0.18
CA ARG A 82 8.15 -6.82 -0.83
C ARG A 82 8.03 -7.50 -2.20
N ILE A 83 7.26 -8.58 -2.31
CA ILE A 83 7.01 -9.28 -3.58
C ILE A 83 6.32 -8.32 -4.57
N MET A 84 5.27 -7.63 -4.12
CA MET A 84 4.55 -6.66 -4.94
C MET A 84 5.45 -5.51 -5.40
N HIS A 85 6.33 -5.01 -4.52
CA HIS A 85 7.31 -3.98 -4.88
C HIS A 85 8.29 -4.45 -5.95
N LEU A 86 8.87 -5.64 -5.77
CA LEU A 86 9.81 -6.23 -6.71
C LEU A 86 9.15 -6.53 -8.07
N GLU A 87 7.91 -7.00 -8.06
CA GLU A 87 7.15 -7.21 -9.30
C GLU A 87 6.89 -5.90 -10.03
N LYS A 88 6.52 -4.84 -9.31
CA LYS A 88 6.36 -3.51 -9.88
C LYS A 88 7.67 -2.98 -10.48
N GLU A 89 8.78 -3.03 -9.74
CA GLU A 89 10.09 -2.61 -10.23
C GLU A 89 10.52 -3.38 -11.48
N LYS A 90 10.26 -4.69 -11.51
CA LYS A 90 10.55 -5.53 -12.67
C LYS A 90 9.75 -5.06 -13.89
N LEU A 91 8.45 -4.83 -13.73
CA LEU A 91 7.59 -4.37 -14.82
C LEU A 91 7.98 -2.97 -15.30
N GLU A 92 8.34 -2.05 -14.39
CA GLU A 92 8.88 -0.73 -14.75
C GLU A 92 10.18 -0.86 -15.55
N SER A 93 11.08 -1.75 -15.14
CA SER A 93 12.33 -2.03 -15.87
C SER A 93 12.07 -2.60 -17.26
N GLU A 94 11.11 -3.54 -17.39
CA GLU A 94 10.71 -4.09 -18.69
C GLU A 94 10.13 -3.02 -19.60
N LEU A 95 9.26 -2.16 -19.08
CA LEU A 95 8.67 -1.03 -19.81
C LEU A 95 9.75 -0.03 -20.28
N GLN A 96 10.72 0.29 -19.42
CA GLN A 96 11.84 1.16 -19.78
C GLN A 96 12.71 0.56 -20.88
N LYS A 97 13.02 -0.74 -20.80
CA LYS A 97 13.79 -1.45 -21.85
C LYS A 97 13.04 -1.41 -23.18
N LEU A 98 11.74 -1.71 -23.17
CA LEU A 98 10.91 -1.65 -24.37
C LEU A 98 10.94 -0.24 -25.00
N THR A 99 10.72 0.78 -24.17
CA THR A 99 10.76 2.20 -24.58
C THR A 99 12.10 2.56 -25.22
N PHE A 100 13.21 2.17 -24.59
CA PHE A 100 14.55 2.41 -25.11
C PHE A 100 14.82 1.70 -26.45
N HIS A 101 14.38 0.45 -26.58
CA HIS A 101 14.52 -0.32 -27.83
C HIS A 101 13.77 0.35 -28.99
N ILE A 102 12.54 0.81 -28.75
CA ILE A 102 11.74 1.50 -29.77
C ILE A 102 12.38 2.82 -30.16
N LEU A 103 12.82 3.64 -29.20
CA LEU A 103 13.50 4.91 -29.50
C LEU A 103 14.73 4.72 -30.39
N ASN A 104 15.59 3.76 -30.04
CA ASN A 104 16.80 3.52 -30.82
C ASN A 104 16.50 2.99 -32.22
N ARG A 105 15.49 2.11 -32.33
CA ARG A 105 15.00 1.63 -33.63
C ARG A 105 14.50 2.81 -34.49
N ASN A 106 13.67 3.67 -33.93
CA ASN A 106 13.08 4.80 -34.63
C ASN A 106 14.16 5.80 -35.07
N ARG A 107 15.15 6.09 -34.21
CA ARG A 107 16.31 6.91 -34.59
C ARG A 107 17.09 6.32 -35.75
N ALA A 108 17.37 5.02 -35.74
CA ALA A 108 18.12 4.35 -36.80
C ALA A 108 17.39 4.39 -38.14
N LEU A 109 16.08 4.16 -38.13
CA LEU A 109 15.23 4.25 -39.32
C LEU A 109 15.16 5.68 -39.88
N ILE A 110 15.06 6.70 -39.00
CA ILE A 110 15.09 8.11 -39.41
C ILE A 110 16.44 8.45 -40.06
N ASP A 111 17.56 7.99 -39.50
CA ASP A 111 18.89 8.21 -40.10
C ASP A 111 18.99 7.54 -41.48
N GLN A 112 18.56 6.28 -41.60
CA GLN A 112 18.51 5.55 -42.87
C GLN A 112 17.64 6.28 -43.90
N LYS A 113 16.45 6.74 -43.51
CA LYS A 113 15.56 7.54 -44.36
C LYS A 113 16.25 8.81 -44.85
N ASN A 114 16.89 9.57 -43.96
CA ASN A 114 17.55 10.82 -44.31
C ASN A 114 18.73 10.61 -45.27
N ARG A 115 19.48 9.51 -45.10
CA ARG A 115 20.54 9.12 -46.06
C ARG A 115 19.96 8.80 -47.43
N LEU A 116 18.87 8.02 -47.48
CA LEU A 116 18.19 7.69 -48.74
C LEU A 116 17.64 8.94 -49.44
N LEU A 117 17.07 9.89 -48.69
CA LEU A 117 16.64 11.19 -49.21
C LEU A 117 17.82 11.98 -49.80
N GLY A 118 18.96 12.00 -49.11
CA GLY A 118 20.18 12.63 -49.63
C GLY A 118 20.66 12.01 -50.94
N LEU A 119 20.54 10.67 -51.09
CA LEU A 119 20.87 9.96 -52.32
C LEU A 119 19.85 10.21 -53.43
N SER A 120 18.55 10.24 -53.10
CA SER A 120 17.48 10.41 -54.08
C SER A 120 17.55 11.75 -54.79
N VAL A 121 18.01 12.81 -54.11
CA VAL A 121 18.22 14.14 -54.70
C VAL A 121 19.25 14.13 -55.84
N LYS A 122 20.25 13.25 -55.78
CA LYS A 122 21.34 13.16 -56.78
C LYS A 122 21.14 12.01 -57.78
N ALA A 123 20.10 11.21 -57.59
CA ALA A 123 19.85 10.02 -58.39
C ALA A 123 19.21 10.38 -59.74
N ARG A 124 19.49 9.58 -60.78
CA ARG A 124 18.72 9.61 -62.03
C ARG A 124 17.27 9.23 -61.74
N GLU A 125 16.33 9.75 -62.53
CA GLU A 125 14.88 9.56 -62.32
C GLU A 125 14.47 8.11 -62.00
N ALA A 126 14.91 7.14 -62.80
CA ALA A 126 14.59 5.72 -62.58
C ALA A 126 15.01 5.20 -61.19
N VAL A 127 16.15 5.65 -60.67
CA VAL A 127 16.65 5.28 -59.32
C VAL A 127 15.96 6.10 -58.24
N ARG A 128 15.68 7.37 -58.52
CA ARG A 128 14.97 8.28 -57.61
C ARG A 128 13.60 7.74 -57.24
N THR A 129 12.82 7.26 -58.21
CA THR A 129 11.49 6.67 -57.97
C THR A 129 11.58 5.46 -57.03
N GLY A 130 12.53 4.55 -57.25
CA GLY A 130 12.74 3.40 -56.36
C GLY A 130 13.16 3.78 -54.94
N LEU A 131 14.01 4.80 -54.79
CA LEU A 131 14.39 5.31 -53.47
C LEU A 131 13.21 5.95 -52.73
N LEU A 132 12.36 6.70 -53.45
CA LEU A 132 11.17 7.31 -52.86
C LEU A 132 10.13 6.26 -52.43
N ASP A 133 10.00 5.16 -53.15
CA ASP A 133 9.16 4.02 -52.74
C ASP A 133 9.67 3.38 -51.42
N ILE A 134 10.99 3.17 -51.31
CA ILE A 134 11.60 2.65 -50.07
C ILE A 134 11.39 3.63 -48.91
N ILE A 135 11.57 4.93 -49.15
CA ILE A 135 11.31 5.97 -48.14
C ILE A 135 9.85 5.93 -47.68
N GLY A 136 8.90 5.80 -48.60
CA GLY A 136 7.48 5.66 -48.27
C GLY A 136 7.19 4.44 -47.39
N LYS A 137 7.81 3.29 -47.68
CA LYS A 137 7.71 2.09 -46.83
C LYS A 137 8.31 2.28 -45.44
N ILE A 138 9.42 3.04 -45.33
CA ILE A 138 9.99 3.40 -44.04
C ILE A 138 9.05 4.33 -43.27
N ASP A 139 8.42 5.29 -43.95
CA ASP A 139 7.43 6.18 -43.34
C ASP A 139 6.20 5.42 -42.83
N GLU A 140 5.74 4.38 -43.54
CA GLU A 140 4.70 3.47 -43.04
C GLU A 140 5.14 2.68 -41.80
N GLU A 141 6.40 2.23 -41.74
CA GLU A 141 6.93 1.48 -40.60
C GLU A 141 7.20 2.37 -39.37
N LEU A 142 7.46 3.67 -39.59
CA LEU A 142 7.56 4.69 -38.54
C LEU A 142 6.19 5.14 -37.99
N THR A 143 5.09 4.47 -38.34
CA THR A 143 3.79 4.85 -37.79
C THR A 143 3.65 4.41 -36.32
N ASP A 144 3.62 5.39 -35.42
CA ASP A 144 3.51 5.26 -33.95
C ASP A 144 2.27 4.46 -33.47
N ASP A 145 1.28 4.20 -34.34
CA ASP A 145 0.09 3.42 -34.01
C ASP A 145 0.41 1.93 -33.76
N LYS A 146 1.38 1.34 -34.48
CA LYS A 146 1.77 -0.06 -34.27
C LYS A 146 2.46 -0.25 -32.92
N ASP A 147 3.43 0.61 -32.60
CA ASP A 147 4.19 0.53 -31.35
C ASP A 147 3.30 0.71 -30.12
N TRP A 148 2.30 1.61 -30.22
CA TRP A 148 1.36 1.87 -29.13
C TRP A 148 0.57 0.64 -28.68
N THR A 149 0.22 -0.28 -29.60
CA THR A 149 -0.52 -1.51 -29.25
C THR A 149 0.25 -2.42 -28.28
N HIS A 150 1.57 -2.32 -28.26
CA HIS A 150 2.44 -3.07 -27.35
C HIS A 150 2.74 -2.30 -26.06
N ILE A 151 2.77 -0.97 -26.12
CA ILE A 151 3.04 -0.10 -24.95
C ILE A 151 1.82 0.00 -24.04
N GLU A 152 0.62 0.21 -24.59
CA GLU A 152 -0.60 0.45 -23.80
C GLU A 152 -0.86 -0.63 -22.73
N PRO A 153 -0.84 -1.94 -23.04
CA PRO A 153 -1.09 -2.97 -22.04
C PRO A 153 -0.03 -3.01 -20.93
N GLN A 154 1.25 -2.78 -21.26
CA GLN A 154 2.32 -2.75 -20.26
C GLN A 154 2.19 -1.52 -19.35
N LEU A 155 1.80 -0.40 -19.94
CA LEU A 155 1.62 0.86 -19.23
C LEU A 155 0.45 0.76 -18.23
N ASP A 156 -0.66 0.13 -18.62
CA ASP A 156 -1.78 -0.14 -17.72
C ASP A 156 -1.41 -1.13 -16.62
N LYS A 157 -0.67 -2.18 -16.94
CA LYS A 157 -0.17 -3.14 -15.93
C LYS A 157 0.74 -2.47 -14.89
N VAL A 158 1.62 -1.56 -15.32
CA VAL A 158 2.57 -0.86 -14.45
C VAL A 158 1.91 0.27 -13.66
N TYR A 159 0.99 1.01 -14.28
CA TYR A 159 0.39 2.22 -13.71
C TYR A 159 -1.09 2.06 -13.37
N ASN A 160 -1.44 0.91 -12.79
CA ASN A 160 -2.75 0.62 -12.19
C ASN A 160 -3.96 0.76 -13.13
N ASN A 161 -3.84 0.59 -14.46
CA ASN A 161 -4.85 0.91 -15.49
C ASN A 161 -4.98 2.40 -15.82
N PHE A 162 -3.85 3.11 -15.88
CA PHE A 162 -3.81 4.56 -16.13
C PHE A 162 -4.53 4.99 -17.42
N VAL A 163 -4.25 4.34 -18.55
CA VAL A 163 -4.85 4.66 -19.85
C VAL A 163 -6.36 4.43 -19.81
N THR A 164 -6.79 3.35 -19.19
CA THR A 164 -8.22 3.07 -18.97
C THR A 164 -8.87 4.20 -18.14
N ARG A 165 -8.31 4.55 -16.98
CA ARG A 165 -8.83 5.67 -16.16
C ARG A 165 -8.81 7.02 -16.88
N LEU A 166 -7.78 7.27 -17.69
CA LEU A 166 -7.67 8.48 -18.49
C LEU A 166 -8.79 8.58 -19.51
N LYS A 167 -9.07 7.49 -20.24
CA LYS A 167 -10.18 7.41 -21.20
C LYS A 167 -11.54 7.55 -20.52
N GLU A 168 -11.73 6.96 -19.34
CA GLU A 168 -12.97 7.08 -18.57
C GLU A 168 -13.23 8.51 -18.11
N LYS A 169 -12.20 9.19 -17.58
CA LYS A 169 -12.32 10.55 -17.06
C LYS A 169 -12.35 11.62 -18.15
N HIS A 170 -11.70 11.36 -19.28
CA HIS A 170 -11.60 12.29 -20.42
C HIS A 170 -11.88 11.55 -21.74
N PRO A 171 -13.15 11.21 -22.01
CA PRO A 171 -13.52 10.39 -23.18
C PRO A 171 -13.29 11.10 -24.53
N ASP A 172 -13.21 12.44 -24.53
CA ASP A 172 -13.02 13.25 -25.74
C ASP A 172 -11.55 13.37 -26.19
N LEU A 173 -10.64 12.67 -25.51
CA LEU A 173 -9.23 12.62 -25.90
C LEU A 173 -9.05 11.73 -27.12
N THR A 174 -8.34 12.26 -28.11
CA THR A 174 -7.89 11.50 -29.27
C THR A 174 -6.78 10.53 -28.88
N LEU A 175 -6.55 9.50 -29.71
CA LEU A 175 -5.44 8.56 -29.49
C LEU A 175 -4.10 9.28 -29.34
N SER A 176 -3.80 10.27 -30.20
CA SER A 176 -2.55 11.05 -30.08
C SER A 176 -2.44 11.79 -28.76
N GLU A 177 -3.53 12.30 -28.19
CA GLU A 177 -3.51 12.99 -26.89
C GLU A 177 -3.31 12.00 -25.73
N ILE A 178 -3.90 10.80 -25.83
CA ILE A 178 -3.68 9.71 -24.88
C ILE A 178 -2.20 9.27 -24.88
N LYS A 179 -1.60 9.11 -26.05
CA LYS A 179 -0.18 8.78 -26.18
C LYS A 179 0.71 9.85 -25.56
N ILE A 180 0.44 11.13 -25.84
CA ILE A 180 1.16 12.24 -25.23
C ILE A 180 1.03 12.18 -23.71
N ALA A 181 -0.19 11.98 -23.17
CA ALA A 181 -0.39 11.85 -21.73
C ALA A 181 0.42 10.69 -21.14
N ALA A 182 0.42 9.53 -21.78
CA ALA A 182 1.18 8.36 -21.36
C ALA A 182 2.69 8.64 -21.34
N TYR A 183 3.25 9.21 -22.42
CA TYR A 183 4.66 9.55 -22.48
C TYR A 183 5.06 10.62 -21.46
N VAL A 184 4.18 11.59 -21.19
CA VAL A 184 4.42 12.58 -20.12
C VAL A 184 4.40 11.92 -18.74
N ARG A 185 3.48 11.00 -18.48
CA ARG A 185 3.43 10.25 -17.21
C ARG A 185 4.70 9.42 -17.00
N MET A 186 5.21 8.80 -18.06
CA MET A 186 6.48 8.06 -18.09
C MET A 186 7.72 8.96 -17.96
N ASN A 187 7.54 10.28 -17.81
CA ASN A 187 8.62 11.26 -17.68
C ASN A 187 9.51 11.40 -18.92
N LEU A 188 8.98 11.17 -20.14
CA LEU A 188 9.73 11.42 -21.36
C LEU A 188 9.84 12.93 -21.61
N SER A 189 11.02 13.33 -22.08
CA SER A 189 11.29 14.70 -22.54
C SER A 189 10.53 15.01 -23.84
N THR A 190 10.29 16.29 -24.13
CA THR A 190 9.69 16.73 -25.40
C THR A 190 10.45 16.18 -26.61
N LYS A 191 11.79 16.04 -26.50
CA LYS A 191 12.63 15.47 -27.55
C LYS A 191 12.32 13.99 -27.78
N GLU A 192 12.29 13.18 -26.73
CA GLU A 192 12.00 11.74 -26.85
C GLU A 192 10.56 11.51 -27.35
N ILE A 193 9.60 12.30 -26.87
CA ILE A 193 8.21 12.26 -27.35
C ILE A 193 8.16 12.60 -28.85
N SER A 194 8.94 13.59 -29.29
CA SER A 194 8.98 13.97 -30.70
C SER A 194 9.53 12.86 -31.60
N GLU A 195 10.51 12.10 -31.09
CA GLU A 195 11.09 10.93 -31.75
C GLU A 195 10.12 9.74 -31.79
N PHE A 196 9.39 9.49 -30.70
CA PHE A 196 8.33 8.46 -30.65
C PHE A 196 7.17 8.77 -31.61
N MET A 197 6.68 10.01 -31.56
CA MET A 197 5.50 10.42 -32.32
C MET A 197 5.81 10.77 -33.78
N HIS A 198 7.08 10.78 -34.18
CA HIS A 198 7.55 11.27 -35.48
C HIS A 198 7.07 12.70 -35.79
N LYS A 199 7.09 13.57 -34.78
CA LYS A 199 6.66 14.97 -34.86
C LYS A 199 7.83 15.91 -34.58
N THR A 200 7.67 17.19 -34.90
CA THR A 200 8.62 18.21 -34.44
C THR A 200 8.41 18.49 -32.95
N GLY A 201 9.47 18.91 -32.23
CA GLY A 201 9.36 19.27 -30.82
C GLY A 201 8.28 20.33 -30.55
N ARG A 202 8.16 21.34 -31.44
CA ARG A 202 7.11 22.36 -31.37
C ARG A 202 5.70 21.79 -31.53
N ALA A 203 5.53 20.79 -32.39
CA ALA A 203 4.24 20.10 -32.53
C ALA A 203 3.88 19.35 -31.24
N VAL A 204 4.86 18.71 -30.59
CA VAL A 204 4.66 18.05 -29.28
C VAL A 204 4.31 19.07 -28.18
N GLU A 205 4.96 20.22 -28.13
CA GLU A 205 4.61 21.29 -27.19
C GLU A 205 3.16 21.77 -27.38
N ASN A 206 2.74 21.93 -28.64
CA ASN A 206 1.35 22.27 -28.98
C ASN A 206 0.38 21.15 -28.59
N ASP A 207 0.73 19.88 -28.79
CA ASP A 207 -0.07 18.74 -28.34
C ASP A 207 -0.24 18.74 -26.82
N ARG A 208 0.85 18.97 -26.07
CA ARG A 208 0.81 19.08 -24.60
C ARG A 208 -0.06 20.24 -24.13
N TYR A 209 0.06 21.40 -24.78
CA TYR A 209 -0.79 22.55 -24.48
C TYR A 209 -2.28 22.26 -24.72
N ARG A 210 -2.61 21.64 -25.86
CA ARG A 210 -3.99 21.23 -26.18
C ARG A 210 -4.54 20.22 -25.19
N LEU A 211 -3.74 19.20 -24.85
CA LEU A 211 -4.07 18.21 -23.82
C LEU A 211 -4.39 18.89 -22.49
N ARG A 212 -3.53 19.80 -22.01
CA ARG A 212 -3.77 20.56 -20.77
C ARG A 212 -5.10 21.30 -20.78
N LYS A 213 -5.42 21.96 -21.89
CA LYS A 213 -6.69 22.68 -22.04
C LYS A 213 -7.89 21.74 -22.02
N LYS A 214 -7.83 20.61 -22.73
CA LYS A 214 -8.93 19.63 -22.78
C LYS A 214 -9.20 19.00 -21.41
N ILE A 215 -8.16 18.69 -20.64
CA ILE A 215 -8.33 18.09 -19.30
C ILE A 215 -8.65 19.12 -18.21
N GLY A 216 -8.75 20.41 -18.57
CA GLY A 216 -9.11 21.49 -17.64
C GLY A 216 -8.02 21.85 -16.63
N LEU A 217 -6.74 21.68 -16.96
CA LEU A 217 -5.63 21.92 -16.04
C LEU A 217 -5.22 23.41 -16.00
N ASP A 218 -5.07 23.98 -14.80
CA ASP A 218 -4.60 25.37 -14.63
C ASP A 218 -3.18 25.55 -15.18
N SER A 219 -2.85 26.77 -15.62
CA SER A 219 -1.50 27.18 -16.01
C SER A 219 -0.39 26.85 -15.00
N ASN A 220 -0.68 26.94 -13.71
CA ASN A 220 0.32 26.73 -12.66
C ASN A 220 0.53 25.24 -12.31
N ASP A 221 -0.41 24.38 -12.70
CA ASP A 221 -0.36 22.96 -12.34
C ASP A 221 0.54 22.17 -13.30
N SER A 222 1.32 21.23 -12.77
CA SER A 222 2.13 20.33 -13.60
C SER A 222 1.24 19.27 -14.27
N LEU A 223 1.32 19.19 -15.60
CA LEU A 223 0.61 18.15 -16.38
C LEU A 223 1.04 16.76 -15.94
N GLN A 224 2.34 16.57 -15.70
CA GLN A 224 2.87 15.30 -15.25
C GLN A 224 2.37 14.93 -13.86
N HIS A 225 2.34 15.89 -12.93
CA HIS A 225 1.83 15.67 -11.58
C HIS A 225 0.35 15.27 -11.60
N TYR A 226 -0.46 15.95 -12.41
CA TYR A 226 -1.85 15.56 -12.63
C TYR A 226 -1.96 14.11 -13.13
N LEU A 227 -1.19 13.77 -14.17
CA LEU A 227 -1.25 12.46 -14.79
C LEU A 227 -0.75 11.35 -13.89
N ILE A 228 0.22 11.59 -13.00
CA ILE A 228 0.71 10.61 -12.01
C ILE A 228 -0.37 10.25 -10.99
N ASN A 229 -1.15 11.24 -10.56
CA ASN A 229 -2.18 11.09 -9.51
C ASN A 229 -3.57 10.72 -10.05
N LEU A 230 -3.70 10.57 -11.37
CA LEU A 230 -4.88 10.02 -12.02
C LEU A 230 -5.04 8.53 -11.71
#